data_AF-A0A944YKN8-F1
#
_entry.id   AF-A0A944YKN8-F1
#
_cell.length_a   1.000
_cell.length_b   1.000
_cell.length_c   1.000
_cell.angle_alpha   90.00
_cell.angle_beta   90.00
_cell.angle_gamma   90.00
#
_symmetry.space_group_name_H-M   'P 1'
#
loop_
_entity.id
_entity.type
_entity.pdbx_description
1 polymer ?
#
loop_
_entity_poly.entity_id
_entity_poly.type
_entity_poly.pdbx_seq_one_letter_code
_entity_poly.pdbx_strand_id
1 'polypeptide(L)'
;MKEKVQAALDNYVLAYTNNNKELFSSLWAPDAIFEDPVGAEPCVGIEAISAFWDFGHVEGMTILPADVQTVVCGSEGILKAVMQV
;
A
#
# COMPACT_ATOMS: atom_id res chain seq x y z
N MET A 1 -4.15 -18.56 -5.79
CA MET A 1 -3.89 -17.72 -4.59
C MET A 1 -2.65 -16.88 -4.76
N LYS A 2 -1.47 -17.47 -5.02
CA LYS A 2 -0.23 -16.71 -5.26
C LYS A 2 -0.37 -15.59 -6.31
N GLU A 3 -1.03 -15.86 -7.43
CA GLU A 3 -1.29 -14.86 -8.48
C GLU A 3 -2.12 -13.67 -7.99
N LYS A 4 -3.11 -13.91 -7.11
CA LYS A 4 -3.93 -12.83 -6.53
C LYS A 4 -3.11 -11.95 -5.59
N VAL A 5 -2.22 -12.55 -4.80
CA VAL A 5 -1.31 -11.82 -3.92
C VAL A 5 -0.33 -10.99 -4.76
N GLN A 6 0.30 -11.59 -5.77
CA GLN A 6 1.21 -10.86 -6.66
C GLN A 6 0.49 -9.68 -7.32
N ALA A 7 -0.73 -9.87 -7.84
CA ALA A 7 -1.51 -8.80 -8.42
C ALA A 7 -1.86 -7.68 -7.42
N ALA A 8 -2.12 -8.01 -6.15
CA ALA A 8 -2.34 -7.00 -5.11
C ALA A 8 -1.07 -6.17 -4.85
N LEU A 9 0.09 -6.81 -4.77
CA LEU A 9 1.39 -6.12 -4.61
C LEU A 9 1.71 -5.23 -5.82
N ASP A 10 1.51 -5.74 -7.04
CA ASP A 10 1.76 -4.98 -8.27
C ASP A 10 0.85 -3.74 -8.35
N ASN A 11 -0.43 -3.89 -8.02
CA ASN A 11 -1.37 -2.77 -8.00
C ASN A 11 -1.08 -1.78 -6.87
N TYR A 12 -0.53 -2.23 -5.74
CA TYR A 12 -0.07 -1.33 -4.67
C TYR A 12 1.04 -0.41 -5.19
N VAL A 13 2.05 -0.97 -5.88
CA VAL A 13 3.12 -0.19 -6.52
C VAL A 13 2.56 0.75 -7.58
N LEU A 14 1.61 0.27 -8.40
CA LEU A 14 0.99 1.05 -9.46
C LEU A 14 0.19 2.24 -8.90
N ALA A 15 -0.49 2.05 -7.77
CA ALA A 15 -1.23 3.11 -7.10
C ALA A 15 -0.30 4.24 -6.67
N TYR A 16 0.82 3.94 -6.01
CA TYR A 16 1.83 4.95 -5.66
C TYR A 16 2.46 5.61 -6.89
N THR A 17 2.88 4.81 -7.87
CA THR A 17 3.51 5.32 -9.11
C THR A 17 2.64 6.35 -9.84
N ASN A 18 1.31 6.14 -9.84
CA ASN A 18 0.36 7.00 -10.53
C ASN A 18 -0.35 8.00 -9.62
N ASN A 19 0.03 8.08 -8.33
CA ASN A 19 -0.68 8.84 -7.32
C ASN A 19 -2.20 8.59 -7.33
N ASN A 20 -2.60 7.31 -7.41
CA ASN A 20 -3.97 6.87 -7.63
C ASN A 20 -4.58 6.31 -6.33
N LYS A 21 -5.29 7.18 -5.60
CA LYS A 21 -5.94 6.85 -4.33
C LYS A 21 -7.05 5.83 -4.49
N GLU A 22 -7.82 5.90 -5.57
CA GLU A 22 -8.95 5.01 -5.83
C GLU A 22 -8.46 3.57 -6.00
N LEU A 23 -7.36 3.38 -6.75
CA LEU A 23 -6.73 2.07 -6.89
C LEU A 23 -6.20 1.57 -5.55
N PHE A 24 -5.45 2.40 -4.81
CA PHE A 24 -4.95 2.04 -3.47
C PHE A 24 -6.09 1.58 -2.56
N SER A 25 -7.17 2.36 -2.48
CA SER A 25 -8.32 2.07 -1.63
C SER A 25 -9.03 0.77 -2.03
N SER A 26 -9.06 0.44 -3.33
CA SER A 26 -9.71 -0.78 -3.83
C SER A 26 -8.99 -2.09 -3.45
N LEU A 27 -7.74 -2.02 -2.97
CA LEU A 27 -6.94 -3.19 -2.61
C LEU A 27 -7.30 -3.76 -1.23
N TRP A 28 -7.99 -2.97 -0.40
CA TRP A 28 -8.25 -3.31 1.00
C TRP A 28 -9.64 -3.92 1.18
N ALA A 29 -9.74 -4.87 2.11
CA ALA A 29 -11.03 -5.29 2.63
C ALA A 29 -11.63 -4.15 3.49
N PRO A 30 -12.96 -4.06 3.63
CA PRO A 30 -13.60 -3.01 4.43
C PRO A 30 -13.11 -2.94 5.89
N ASP A 31 -12.75 -4.09 6.46
CA ASP A 31 -12.27 -4.29 7.84
C ASP A 31 -10.75 -4.53 7.92
N ALA A 32 -9.99 -4.17 6.89
CA ALA A 32 -8.54 -4.33 6.88
C ALA A 32 -7.86 -3.57 8.01
N ILE A 33 -6.73 -4.11 8.48
CA ILE A 33 -5.87 -3.48 9.48
C ILE A 33 -4.52 -3.19 8.82
N PHE A 34 -4.09 -1.93 8.88
CA PHE A 34 -2.78 -1.48 8.39
C PHE A 34 -1.92 -1.05 9.59
N GLU A 35 -0.90 -1.84 9.90
CA GLU A 35 -0.08 -1.69 11.09
C GLU A 35 1.28 -1.05 10.75
N ASP A 36 1.72 -0.12 11.59
CA ASP A 36 3.08 0.39 11.56
C ASP A 36 4.01 -0.56 12.35
N PRO A 37 5.04 -1.16 11.72
CA PRO A 37 5.95 -2.06 12.42
C PRO A 37 6.77 -1.40 13.53
N VAL A 38 6.84 -0.06 13.60
CA VAL A 38 7.58 0.64 14.66
C VAL A 38 6.72 1.11 15.84
N GLY A 39 5.40 0.90 15.80
CA GLY A 39 4.51 1.00 16.96
C GLY A 39 3.53 2.18 16.99
N ALA A 40 3.25 2.86 15.87
CA ALA A 40 2.07 3.72 15.79
C ALA A 40 0.77 2.90 15.89
N GLU A 41 -0.31 3.55 16.34
CA GLU A 41 -1.63 2.92 16.39
C GLU A 41 -2.08 2.45 14.99
N PRO A 42 -2.60 1.21 14.84
CA PRO A 42 -3.05 0.71 13.55
C PRO A 42 -4.17 1.54 12.92
N CYS A 43 -4.13 1.66 11.59
CA CYS A 43 -5.29 2.13 10.83
C CYS A 43 -6.28 0.96 10.67
N VAL A 44 -7.46 1.08 11.29
CA VAL A 44 -8.50 0.04 11.25
C VAL A 44 -9.65 0.46 10.34
N GLY A 45 -9.89 -0.34 9.30
CA GLY A 45 -10.95 -0.12 8.31
C GLY A 45 -10.52 0.78 7.14
N ILE A 46 -11.31 0.73 6.07
CA ILE A 46 -10.98 1.44 4.82
C ILE A 46 -10.89 2.95 4.99
N GLU A 47 -11.71 3.56 5.84
CA GLU A 47 -11.71 5.00 6.07
C GLU A 47 -10.39 5.47 6.70
N ALA A 48 -9.87 4.73 7.68
CA ALA A 48 -8.61 5.05 8.34
C ALA A 48 -7.41 4.87 7.39
N ILE A 49 -7.41 3.79 6.60
CA ILE A 49 -6.37 3.52 5.59
C ILE A 49 -6.39 4.58 4.48
N SER A 50 -7.58 5.03 4.07
CA SER A 50 -7.77 6.10 3.09
C SER A 50 -7.28 7.46 3.62
N ALA A 51 -7.50 7.75 4.90
CA ALA A 51 -6.97 8.96 5.55
C ALA A 51 -5.44 8.95 5.65
N PHE A 52 -4.82 7.79 5.87
CA PHE A 52 -3.36 7.63 5.84
C PHE A 52 -2.79 8.01 4.46
N TRP A 53 -3.44 7.60 3.37
CA TRP A 53 -3.04 8.01 2.02
C TRP A 53 -3.01 9.54 1.86
N ASP A 54 -4.10 10.22 2.26
CA ASP A 54 -4.22 11.68 2.15
C ASP A 54 -3.16 12.40 2.97
N PHE A 55 -2.83 11.88 4.16
CA PHE A 55 -1.78 12.41 5.01
C PHE A 55 -0.41 12.39 4.33
N GLY A 56 -0.09 11.31 3.60
CA GLY A 56 1.18 11.18 2.88
C GLY A 56 1.25 11.94 1.55
N HIS A 57 0.11 12.20 0.90
CA HIS A 57 0.02 12.77 -0.44
C HIS A 57 -0.56 14.20 -0.44
N VAL A 58 0.08 15.11 0.30
CA VAL A 58 -0.27 16.53 0.28
C VAL A 58 0.26 17.24 -0.97
N GLU A 59 -0.31 18.41 -1.31
CA GLU A 59 0.08 19.17 -2.50
C GLU A 59 1.59 19.47 -2.52
N GLY A 60 2.25 19.16 -3.63
CA GLY A 60 3.69 19.35 -3.83
C GLY A 60 4.58 18.20 -3.37
N MET A 61 4.03 17.18 -2.68
CA MET A 61 4.76 15.95 -2.33
C MET A 61 4.61 14.90 -3.44
N THR A 62 5.66 14.12 -3.67
CA THR A 62 5.62 12.98 -4.59
C THR A 62 6.27 11.79 -3.92
N ILE A 63 5.55 10.66 -3.84
CA ILE A 63 6.07 9.43 -3.25
C ILE A 63 6.19 8.37 -4.34
N LEU A 64 7.41 8.01 -4.74
CA LEU A 64 7.67 7.04 -5.80
C LEU A 64 8.42 5.80 -5.28
N PRO A 65 7.86 4.59 -5.45
CA PRO A 65 8.57 3.36 -5.15
C PRO A 65 9.66 3.08 -6.20
N ALA A 66 10.89 2.84 -5.75
CA ALA A 66 12.02 2.37 -6.56
C ALA A 66 12.55 1.03 -6.03
N ASP A 67 13.39 0.34 -6.81
CA ASP A 67 14.03 -0.93 -6.43
C ASP A 67 13.07 -2.01 -5.90
N VAL A 68 11.88 -2.09 -6.52
CA VAL A 68 10.78 -2.95 -6.10
C VAL A 68 11.13 -4.43 -6.23
N GLN A 69 10.91 -5.21 -5.17
CA GLN A 69 11.06 -6.66 -5.12
C GLN A 69 9.87 -7.28 -4.38
N THR A 70 9.36 -8.41 -4.87
CA THR A 70 8.26 -9.15 -4.24
C THR A 70 8.63 -10.61 -3.98
N VAL A 71 8.11 -11.16 -2.88
CA VAL A 71 8.13 -12.61 -2.59
C VAL A 71 6.73 -13.01 -2.16
N VAL A 72 6.19 -14.09 -2.75
CA VAL A 72 4.83 -14.58 -2.45
C VAL A 72 4.86 -15.99 -1.85
N CYS A 73 4.25 -16.14 -0.68
CA CYS A 73 4.09 -17.39 0.03
C CYS A 73 2.60 -17.69 0.26
N GLY A 74 1.98 -18.43 -0.66
CA GLY A 74 0.59 -18.85 -0.53
C GLY A 74 -0.40 -17.67 -0.64
N SER A 75 -0.96 -17.25 0.49
CA SER A 75 -1.88 -16.10 0.64
C SER A 75 -1.19 -14.84 1.18
N GLU A 76 0.11 -14.90 1.43
CA GLU A 76 0.90 -13.79 2.00
C GLU A 76 1.97 -13.34 1.00
N GLY A 77 2.35 -12.07 1.07
CA GLY A 77 3.36 -11.48 0.21
C GLY A 77 4.16 -10.41 0.94
N ILE A 78 5.44 -10.31 0.57
CA ILE A 78 6.33 -9.23 1.02
C ILE A 78 6.64 -8.37 -0.18
N LEU A 79 6.51 -7.06 -0.03
CA LEU A 79 6.97 -6.04 -0.96
C LEU A 79 8.08 -5.24 -0.29
N LYS A 80 9.23 -5.17 -0.94
CA LYS A 80 10.34 -4.30 -0.58
C LYS A 80 10.48 -3.23 -1.66
N ALA A 81 10.55 -1.97 -1.27
CA ALA A 81 10.82 -0.84 -2.15
C ALA A 81 11.60 0.23 -1.40
N VAL A 82 12.30 1.10 -2.14
CA VAL A 82 12.85 2.36 -1.64
C VAL A 82 11.83 3.45 -1.97
N MET A 83 11.25 4.08 -0.96
CA MET A 83 10.31 5.18 -1.17
C MET A 83 11.10 6.48 -1.39
N GLN A 84 11.00 7.04 -2.58
CA GLN A 84 11.57 8.34 -2.94
C GLN A 84 10.51 9.41 -2.64
N VAL A 85 10.82 10.35 -1.74
CA VAL A 85 9.92 11.40 -1.25
C VAL A 85 10.45 12.80 -1.54
#